data_AF-A0A6G1FAA9-F1
#
_entry.id   AF-A0A6G1FAA9-F1
#
_cell.length_a   1.000
_cell.length_b   1.000
_cell.length_c   1.000
_cell.angle_alpha   90.00
_cell.angle_beta   90.00
_cell.angle_gamma   90.00
#
_symmetry.space_group_name_H-M   'P 1'
#
loop_
_entity.id
_entity.type
_entity.pdbx_description
1 polymer ?
#
loop_
_entity_poly.entity_id
_entity_poly.type
_entity_poly.pdbx_seq_one_letter_code
_entity_poly.pdbx_strand_id
1 'polypeptide(L)'
;MACACSSRRVSAVLYHYPCPDGAFAALAAHLYFSAAALPVRFFPNTVYDPIRSDGLPFDEIKDVYLLDFVGPPGFVTDIAPKVESVTILDHHKTAFESLCGNATVGKNVNKVIDMQRSGATIAFDFFSNKLLAVGSSVWNHGSDNAVNGVKYLPDNKLETVHKLFKFIEDGDLWRWTIPNSKPFSSGLKDLDIEFDVNINRKMFDQLLELDPEKVISHGQATLSHKQKLIDDCLEKSYEIALGRGRFGNCLVNICEFSFLLIIFMFNNIMFVLCQLYYVRVNCPYIRQ
;
A
#
# COMPACT_ATOMS: atom_id res chain seq x y z
N MET A 1 -5.93 -41.49 25.33
CA MET A 1 -5.99 -40.67 24.10
C MET A 1 -6.72 -39.39 24.45
N ALA A 2 -5.98 -38.28 24.61
CA ALA A 2 -6.61 -36.98 24.77
C ALA A 2 -7.19 -36.57 23.41
N CYS A 3 -8.49 -36.31 23.37
CA CYS A 3 -9.15 -35.75 22.20
C CYS A 3 -8.54 -34.36 21.98
N ALA A 4 -7.77 -34.18 20.91
CA ALA A 4 -7.24 -32.88 20.53
C ALA A 4 -8.43 -31.96 20.28
N CYS A 5 -8.64 -30.98 21.16
CA CYS A 5 -9.57 -29.90 20.91
C CYS A 5 -9.05 -29.17 19.67
N SER A 6 -9.67 -29.40 18.50
CA SER A 6 -9.36 -28.67 17.28
C SER A 6 -9.48 -27.18 17.59
N SER A 7 -8.34 -26.47 17.67
CA SER A 7 -8.34 -25.02 17.80
C SER A 7 -9.16 -24.43 16.66
N ARG A 8 -10.06 -23.50 16.99
CA ARG A 8 -10.91 -22.84 15.98
C ARG A 8 -9.99 -22.01 15.08
N ARG A 9 -9.85 -22.41 13.81
CA ARG A 9 -9.08 -21.68 12.81
C ARG A 9 -9.71 -20.31 12.52
N VAL A 10 -8.88 -19.31 12.27
CA VAL A 10 -9.26 -17.90 12.05
C VAL A 10 -8.86 -17.42 10.66
N SER A 11 -9.42 -16.30 10.20
CA SER A 11 -8.97 -15.69 8.95
C SER A 11 -7.63 -14.95 9.15
N ALA A 12 -6.78 -14.98 8.12
CA ALA A 12 -5.53 -14.25 8.06
C ALA A 12 -5.60 -13.19 6.95
N VAL A 13 -5.16 -11.96 7.26
CA VAL A 13 -5.06 -10.84 6.32
C VAL A 13 -3.59 -10.48 6.19
N LEU A 14 -3.00 -10.74 5.02
CA LEU A 14 -1.67 -10.29 4.65
C LEU A 14 -1.82 -9.04 3.79
N TYR A 15 -1.11 -7.98 4.13
CA TYR A 15 -1.23 -6.70 3.43
C TYR A 15 0.14 -6.07 3.15
N HIS A 16 0.21 -5.28 2.09
CA HIS A 16 1.44 -4.60 1.69
C HIS A 16 1.88 -3.54 2.71
N TYR A 17 3.13 -3.61 3.14
CA TYR A 17 3.72 -2.71 4.14
C TYR A 17 5.13 -2.27 3.68
N PRO A 18 5.57 -1.02 3.95
CA PRO A 18 4.89 0.10 4.64
C PRO A 18 4.14 1.04 3.68
N CYS A 19 3.08 0.55 3.03
CA CYS A 19 2.32 1.31 2.04
C CYS A 19 0.99 1.84 2.63
N PRO A 20 0.63 3.13 2.44
CA PRO A 20 -0.70 3.62 2.77
C PRO A 20 -1.83 2.84 2.09
N ASP A 21 -1.64 2.39 0.84
CA ASP A 21 -2.65 1.63 0.11
C ASP A 21 -2.93 0.27 0.79
N GLY A 22 -1.88 -0.52 1.02
CA GLY A 22 -1.97 -1.76 1.80
C GLY A 22 -2.52 -1.55 3.22
N ALA A 23 -2.16 -0.47 3.92
CA ALA A 23 -2.68 -0.17 5.25
C ALA A 23 -4.19 0.14 5.24
N PHE A 24 -4.67 0.91 4.26
CA PHE A 24 -6.11 1.16 4.08
C PHE A 24 -6.86 -0.07 3.56
N ALA A 25 -6.22 -0.94 2.77
CA ALA A 25 -6.79 -2.23 2.41
C ALA A 25 -6.99 -3.13 3.66
N ALA A 26 -5.99 -3.17 4.56
CA ALA A 26 -6.11 -3.84 5.84
C ALA A 26 -7.20 -3.21 6.73
N LEU A 27 -7.36 -1.89 6.70
CA LEU A 27 -8.43 -1.20 7.41
C LEU A 27 -9.82 -1.65 6.91
N ALA A 28 -10.01 -1.80 5.60
CA ALA A 28 -11.26 -2.32 5.04
C ALA A 28 -11.56 -3.74 5.58
N ALA A 29 -10.57 -4.61 5.62
CA ALA A 29 -10.73 -5.93 6.23
C ALA A 29 -11.09 -5.82 7.73
N HIS A 30 -10.39 -4.96 8.48
CA HIS A 30 -10.65 -4.73 9.91
C HIS A 30 -12.09 -4.31 10.18
N LEU A 31 -12.65 -3.40 9.37
CA LEU A 31 -14.05 -2.98 9.46
C LEU A 31 -15.01 -4.16 9.27
N TYR A 32 -14.78 -4.99 8.25
CA TYR A 32 -15.60 -6.18 8.01
C TYR A 32 -15.56 -7.17 9.17
N PHE A 33 -14.36 -7.57 9.60
CA PHE A 33 -14.21 -8.57 10.66
C PHE A 33 -14.76 -8.08 11.99
N SER A 34 -14.62 -6.78 12.28
CA SER A 34 -15.21 -6.15 13.46
C SER A 34 -16.75 -6.14 13.38
N ALA A 35 -17.32 -5.70 12.26
CA ALA A 35 -18.77 -5.67 12.06
C ALA A 35 -19.40 -7.07 12.07
N ALA A 36 -18.69 -8.07 11.52
CA ALA A 36 -19.13 -9.46 11.51
C ALA A 36 -18.87 -10.21 12.83
N ALA A 37 -18.21 -9.59 13.81
CA ALA A 37 -17.75 -10.22 15.05
C ALA A 37 -16.93 -11.52 14.81
N LEU A 38 -16.07 -11.49 13.80
CA LEU A 38 -15.23 -12.63 13.40
C LEU A 38 -13.77 -12.39 13.78
N PRO A 39 -13.07 -13.40 14.35
CA PRO A 39 -11.65 -13.26 14.67
C PRO A 39 -10.81 -13.23 13.39
N VAL A 40 -9.80 -12.36 13.37
CA VAL A 40 -8.84 -12.21 12.27
C VAL A 40 -7.44 -11.93 12.81
N ARG A 41 -6.43 -12.42 12.10
CA ARG A 41 -5.02 -12.07 12.32
C ARG A 41 -4.49 -11.25 11.15
N PHE A 42 -3.72 -10.22 11.44
CA PHE A 42 -3.11 -9.35 10.45
C PHE A 42 -1.61 -9.58 10.38
N PHE A 43 -1.10 -9.57 9.15
CA PHE A 43 0.29 -9.87 8.84
C PHE A 43 0.81 -8.77 7.88
N PRO A 44 1.51 -7.75 8.39
CA PRO A 44 2.17 -6.76 7.54
C PRO A 44 3.27 -7.46 6.75
N ASN A 45 3.24 -7.29 5.43
CA ASN A 45 4.17 -7.95 4.52
C ASN A 45 5.10 -6.92 3.87
N THR A 46 6.39 -6.99 4.18
CA THR A 46 7.41 -6.11 3.58
C THR A 46 7.82 -6.58 2.18
N VAL A 47 8.34 -5.66 1.37
CA VAL A 47 8.94 -5.99 0.06
C VAL A 47 10.29 -6.69 0.22
N TYR A 48 11.10 -6.27 1.18
CA TYR A 48 12.50 -6.70 1.31
C TYR A 48 12.66 -8.01 2.09
N ASP A 49 11.68 -8.35 2.93
CA ASP A 49 11.59 -9.62 3.66
C ASP A 49 10.12 -10.08 3.65
N PRO A 50 9.62 -10.58 2.50
CA PRO A 50 8.24 -11.00 2.37
C PRO A 50 7.98 -12.27 3.17
N ILE A 51 6.76 -12.38 3.70
CA ILE A 51 6.30 -13.55 4.43
C ILE A 51 6.41 -14.78 3.53
N ARG A 52 7.10 -15.77 4.04
CA ARG A 52 7.26 -17.07 3.41
C ARG A 52 6.13 -18.00 3.85
N SER A 53 5.78 -18.96 3.00
CA SER A 53 4.67 -19.88 3.31
C SER A 53 4.94 -20.70 4.57
N ASP A 54 6.19 -21.08 4.86
CA ASP A 54 6.59 -21.77 6.09
C ASP A 54 6.53 -20.91 7.37
N GLY A 55 6.41 -19.59 7.23
CA GLY A 55 6.24 -18.66 8.36
C GLY A 55 4.80 -18.52 8.87
N LEU A 56 3.82 -19.14 8.22
CA LEU A 56 2.40 -19.01 8.57
C LEU A 56 1.88 -20.24 9.35
N PRO A 57 1.18 -20.04 10.49
CA PRO A 57 0.61 -21.14 11.27
C PRO A 57 -0.67 -21.69 10.64
N PHE A 58 -0.56 -22.47 9.56
CA PHE A 58 -1.74 -22.95 8.80
C PHE A 58 -2.70 -23.84 9.60
N ASP A 59 -2.23 -24.51 10.65
CA ASP A 59 -3.08 -25.27 11.57
C ASP A 59 -4.08 -24.36 12.31
N GLU A 60 -3.82 -23.05 12.35
CA GLU A 60 -4.64 -22.03 12.99
C GLU A 60 -5.34 -21.12 11.97
N ILE A 61 -5.06 -21.25 10.66
CA ILE A 61 -5.57 -20.38 9.61
C ILE A 61 -6.62 -21.10 8.77
N LYS A 62 -7.79 -20.47 8.66
CA LYS A 62 -8.94 -20.96 7.89
C LYS A 62 -8.93 -20.41 6.47
N ASP A 63 -8.91 -19.08 6.37
CA ASP A 63 -9.01 -18.32 5.12
C ASP A 63 -7.87 -17.32 5.05
N VAL A 64 -7.33 -17.07 3.86
CA VAL A 64 -6.27 -16.08 3.63
C VAL A 64 -6.77 -14.99 2.70
N TYR A 65 -6.57 -13.73 3.09
CA TYR A 65 -6.78 -12.55 2.26
C TYR A 65 -5.41 -11.92 1.98
N LEU A 66 -5.06 -11.75 0.71
CA LEU A 66 -3.87 -11.04 0.26
C LEU A 66 -4.32 -9.70 -0.30
N LEU A 67 -3.90 -8.60 0.33
CA LEU A 67 -4.38 -7.24 0.07
C LEU A 67 -3.24 -6.36 -0.42
N ASP A 68 -3.43 -5.73 -1.59
CA ASP A 68 -2.40 -4.93 -2.26
C ASP A 68 -1.11 -5.74 -2.54
N PHE A 69 -1.26 -7.07 -2.64
CA PHE A 69 -0.16 -8.02 -2.62
C PHE A 69 -0.62 -9.40 -3.09
N VAL A 70 0.25 -10.12 -3.80
CA VAL A 70 0.02 -11.52 -4.22
C VAL A 70 1.06 -12.50 -3.65
N GLY A 71 2.21 -12.02 -3.16
CA GLY A 71 3.33 -12.88 -2.79
C GLY A 71 4.41 -13.00 -3.88
N PRO A 72 5.58 -13.53 -3.51
CA PRO A 72 6.58 -13.94 -4.50
C PRO A 72 6.04 -15.07 -5.39
N PRO A 73 6.67 -15.33 -6.56
CA PRO A 73 6.27 -16.43 -7.42
C PRO A 73 6.18 -17.77 -6.67
N GLY A 74 5.08 -18.50 -6.85
CA GLY A 74 4.80 -19.78 -6.18
C GLY A 74 4.06 -19.66 -4.84
N PHE A 75 4.06 -18.49 -4.19
CA PHE A 75 3.46 -18.31 -2.87
C PHE A 75 1.99 -18.75 -2.80
N VAL A 76 1.15 -18.27 -3.73
CA VAL A 76 -0.28 -18.64 -3.78
C VAL A 76 -0.47 -20.14 -3.99
N THR A 77 0.33 -20.75 -4.86
CA THR A 77 0.30 -22.20 -5.11
C THR A 77 0.66 -23.01 -3.87
N ASP A 78 1.59 -22.50 -3.05
CA ASP A 78 2.05 -23.18 -1.84
C ASP A 78 1.05 -23.08 -0.68
N ILE A 79 0.31 -21.97 -0.57
CA ILE A 79 -0.63 -21.76 0.55
C ILE A 79 -2.03 -22.29 0.24
N ALA A 80 -2.46 -22.29 -1.03
CA ALA A 80 -3.83 -22.66 -1.39
C ALA A 80 -4.25 -24.06 -0.91
N PRO A 81 -3.41 -25.12 -0.97
CA PRO A 81 -3.78 -26.44 -0.47
C PRO A 81 -3.90 -26.53 1.06
N LYS A 82 -3.42 -25.53 1.81
CA LYS A 82 -3.31 -25.55 3.28
C LYS A 82 -4.48 -24.84 3.98
N VAL A 83 -5.31 -24.13 3.22
CA VAL A 83 -6.41 -23.29 3.74
C VAL A 83 -7.70 -23.54 2.96
N GLU A 84 -8.84 -23.15 3.53
CA GLU A 84 -10.15 -23.32 2.90
C GLU A 84 -10.33 -22.39 1.71
N SER A 85 -9.83 -21.16 1.81
CA SER A 85 -9.87 -20.19 0.70
C SER A 85 -8.69 -19.22 0.71
N VAL A 86 -8.31 -18.76 -0.48
CA VAL A 86 -7.41 -17.62 -0.68
C VAL A 86 -8.16 -16.57 -1.49
N THR A 87 -8.17 -15.33 -1.04
CA THR A 87 -8.75 -14.19 -1.77
C THR A 87 -7.66 -13.16 -2.02
N ILE A 88 -7.46 -12.78 -3.27
CA ILE A 88 -6.44 -11.83 -3.72
C ILE A 88 -7.14 -10.57 -4.19
N LEU A 89 -6.85 -9.44 -3.56
CA LEU A 89 -7.36 -8.12 -3.91
C LEU A 89 -6.15 -7.23 -4.23
N ASP A 90 -5.90 -7.02 -5.51
CA ASP A 90 -4.64 -6.40 -5.95
C ASP A 90 -4.86 -5.56 -7.22
N HIS A 91 -3.94 -4.65 -7.48
CA HIS A 91 -3.93 -3.75 -8.62
C HIS A 91 -2.54 -3.69 -9.31
N HIS A 92 -1.56 -4.43 -8.80
CA HIS A 92 -0.22 -4.47 -9.39
C HIS A 92 -0.18 -5.23 -10.71
N LYS A 93 0.61 -4.72 -11.66
CA LYS A 93 0.85 -5.39 -12.95
C LYS A 93 1.49 -6.77 -12.75
N THR A 94 2.39 -6.90 -11.78
CA THR A 94 3.06 -8.15 -11.41
C THR A 94 2.07 -9.21 -10.95
N ALA A 95 1.00 -8.82 -10.25
CA ALA A 95 -0.07 -9.73 -9.85
C ALA A 95 -0.88 -10.21 -11.05
N PHE A 96 -1.21 -9.30 -11.97
CA PHE A 96 -1.86 -9.67 -13.23
C PHE A 96 -1.01 -10.68 -14.02
N GLU A 97 0.28 -10.41 -14.20
CA GLU A 97 1.19 -11.30 -14.93
C GLU A 97 1.34 -12.67 -14.23
N SER A 98 1.44 -12.69 -12.90
CA SER A 98 1.60 -13.92 -12.12
C SER A 98 0.35 -14.79 -12.09
N LEU A 99 -0.84 -14.19 -12.10
CA LEU A 99 -2.13 -14.89 -11.92
C LEU A 99 -2.90 -15.14 -13.21
N CYS A 100 -2.50 -14.53 -14.33
CA CYS A 100 -3.10 -14.74 -15.66
C CYS A 100 -2.28 -15.69 -16.55
N GLY A 101 -1.12 -16.18 -16.11
CA GLY A 101 -0.39 -17.25 -16.78
C GLY A 101 -1.13 -18.60 -16.77
N ASN A 102 -0.74 -19.54 -17.65
CA ASN A 102 -1.35 -20.87 -17.83
C ASN A 102 -1.29 -21.81 -16.61
N ALA A 103 -0.81 -21.35 -15.44
CA ALA A 103 -0.83 -22.14 -14.23
C ALA A 103 -2.25 -22.13 -13.64
N THR A 104 -2.91 -23.29 -13.63
CA THR A 104 -4.16 -23.49 -12.92
C THR A 104 -3.93 -23.25 -11.42
N VAL A 105 -4.29 -22.06 -10.94
CA VAL A 105 -4.38 -21.79 -9.50
C VAL A 105 -5.50 -22.67 -8.92
N GLY A 106 -5.35 -23.12 -7.66
CA GLY A 106 -6.31 -24.02 -7.01
C GLY A 106 -7.76 -23.50 -7.05
N LYS A 107 -8.75 -24.41 -7.07
CA LYS A 107 -10.18 -24.07 -7.14
C LYS A 107 -10.69 -23.19 -5.99
N ASN A 108 -9.93 -23.09 -4.90
CA ASN A 108 -10.24 -22.29 -3.72
C ASN A 108 -9.60 -20.89 -3.73
N VAL A 109 -9.05 -20.46 -4.87
CA VAL A 109 -8.46 -19.12 -5.02
C VAL A 109 -9.38 -18.20 -5.79
N ASN A 110 -9.78 -17.11 -5.13
CA ASN A 110 -10.57 -16.02 -5.70
C ASN A 110 -9.65 -14.83 -5.95
N LYS A 111 -9.79 -14.17 -7.10
CA LYS A 111 -8.98 -13.00 -7.48
C LYS A 111 -9.85 -11.84 -7.94
N VAL A 112 -9.58 -10.66 -7.42
CA VAL A 112 -10.11 -9.38 -7.89
C VAL A 112 -8.90 -8.51 -8.22
N ILE A 113 -8.59 -8.44 -9.51
CA ILE A 113 -7.48 -7.65 -10.04
C ILE A 113 -8.04 -6.48 -10.84
N ASP A 114 -7.78 -5.25 -10.38
CA ASP A 114 -8.30 -4.04 -11.03
C ASP A 114 -7.24 -2.94 -11.11
N MET A 115 -6.62 -2.82 -12.29
CA MET A 115 -5.57 -1.84 -12.57
C MET A 115 -6.05 -0.38 -12.56
N GLN A 116 -7.37 -0.13 -12.45
CA GLN A 116 -7.96 1.22 -12.43
C GLN A 116 -8.29 1.72 -11.03
N ARG A 117 -8.08 0.89 -10.01
CA ARG A 117 -8.32 1.20 -8.60
C ARG A 117 -7.09 0.85 -7.79
N SER A 118 -7.00 1.42 -6.60
CA SER A 118 -5.98 1.06 -5.60
C SER A 118 -6.40 -0.18 -4.82
N GLY A 119 -5.48 -0.92 -4.21
CA GLY A 119 -5.77 -2.05 -3.33
C GLY A 119 -6.74 -1.70 -2.20
N ALA A 120 -6.63 -0.49 -1.63
CA ALA A 120 -7.53 0.00 -0.59
C ALA A 120 -8.99 0.05 -1.03
N THR A 121 -9.27 0.67 -2.18
CA THR A 121 -10.65 0.82 -2.69
C THR A 121 -11.22 -0.50 -3.21
N ILE A 122 -10.39 -1.37 -3.79
CA ILE A 122 -10.79 -2.74 -4.13
C ILE A 122 -11.22 -3.49 -2.87
N ALA A 123 -10.40 -3.44 -1.81
CA ALA A 123 -10.69 -4.07 -0.53
C ALA A 123 -11.97 -3.51 0.12
N PHE A 124 -12.13 -2.18 0.11
CA PHE A 124 -13.31 -1.52 0.65
C PHE A 124 -14.61 -2.04 0.01
N ASP A 125 -14.68 -2.05 -1.32
CA ASP A 125 -15.86 -2.54 -2.05
C ASP A 125 -16.08 -4.04 -1.82
N PHE A 126 -15.02 -4.83 -1.85
CA PHE A 126 -15.10 -6.28 -1.64
C PHE A 126 -15.68 -6.61 -0.26
N PHE A 127 -15.14 -6.02 0.81
CA PHE A 127 -15.53 -6.31 2.19
C PHE A 127 -16.90 -5.72 2.56
N SER A 128 -17.23 -4.54 2.04
CA SER A 128 -18.58 -3.97 2.16
C SER A 128 -19.63 -4.88 1.54
N ASN A 129 -19.42 -5.32 0.29
CA ASN A 129 -20.33 -6.24 -0.40
C ASN A 129 -20.40 -7.62 0.29
N LYS A 130 -19.27 -8.13 0.79
CA LYS A 130 -19.22 -9.39 1.54
C LYS A 130 -20.08 -9.31 2.81
N LEU A 131 -20.07 -8.19 3.53
CA LEU A 131 -20.91 -8.00 4.71
C LEU A 131 -22.40 -7.97 4.36
N LEU A 132 -22.76 -7.25 3.29
CA LEU A 132 -24.14 -7.16 2.79
C LEU A 132 -24.68 -8.53 2.39
N ALA A 133 -23.89 -9.32 1.67
CA ALA A 133 -24.28 -10.68 1.26
C ALA A 133 -24.54 -11.61 2.45
N VAL A 134 -23.71 -11.52 3.50
CA VAL A 134 -23.94 -12.27 4.75
C VAL A 134 -25.23 -11.81 5.41
N GLY A 135 -25.45 -10.50 5.52
CA GLY A 135 -26.70 -9.92 6.03
C GLY A 135 -27.92 -10.48 5.30
N SER A 136 -27.97 -10.34 3.98
CA SER A 136 -29.08 -10.83 3.14
C SER A 136 -29.36 -12.32 3.28
N SER A 137 -28.33 -13.16 3.48
CA SER A 137 -28.51 -14.60 3.70
C SER A 137 -29.18 -14.94 5.04
N VAL A 138 -28.94 -14.13 6.08
CA VAL A 138 -29.53 -14.29 7.42
C VAL A 138 -31.00 -13.84 7.43
N TRP A 139 -31.34 -12.76 6.71
CA TRP A 139 -32.72 -12.26 6.59
C TRP A 139 -33.68 -13.23 5.90
N ASN A 140 -33.18 -14.14 5.05
CA ASN A 140 -34.00 -15.13 4.35
C ASN A 140 -34.43 -16.32 5.24
N HIS A 141 -33.93 -16.44 6.48
CA HIS A 141 -34.14 -17.63 7.32
C HIS A 141 -34.84 -17.40 8.68
N GLY A 142 -35.27 -16.18 9.05
CA GLY A 142 -36.11 -16.03 10.24
C GLY A 142 -36.46 -14.60 10.68
N SER A 143 -37.75 -14.41 10.94
CA SER A 143 -38.40 -13.44 11.85
C SER A 143 -38.11 -11.94 11.68
N ASP A 144 -39.16 -11.22 11.30
CA ASP A 144 -39.36 -9.79 11.58
C ASP A 144 -39.13 -9.52 13.07
N ASN A 145 -38.00 -8.90 13.44
CA ASN A 145 -37.78 -8.03 14.61
C ASN A 145 -36.28 -7.94 14.96
N ALA A 146 -35.55 -7.10 14.22
CA ALA A 146 -34.42 -6.33 14.77
C ALA A 146 -34.00 -5.26 13.76
N VAL A 147 -34.51 -4.04 13.93
CA VAL A 147 -33.96 -2.85 13.30
C VAL A 147 -32.56 -2.61 13.89
N ASN A 148 -31.54 -3.25 13.31
CA ASN A 148 -30.13 -2.88 13.35
C ASN A 148 -29.37 -3.83 12.40
N GLY A 149 -29.51 -3.58 11.10
CA GLY A 149 -28.68 -4.25 10.09
C GLY A 149 -27.21 -4.03 10.39
N VAL A 150 -26.40 -5.08 10.26
CA VAL A 150 -24.95 -5.00 10.46
C VAL A 150 -24.40 -3.96 9.48
N LYS A 151 -23.91 -2.84 10.00
CA LYS A 151 -23.35 -1.76 9.20
C LYS A 151 -21.83 -1.92 9.11
N TYR A 152 -21.30 -1.76 7.90
CA TYR A 152 -19.87 -1.75 7.66
C TYR A 152 -19.19 -0.54 8.32
N LEU A 153 -19.88 0.60 8.32
CA LEU A 153 -19.47 1.83 8.96
C LEU A 153 -20.68 2.53 9.62
N PRO A 154 -20.50 3.24 10.74
CA PRO A 154 -21.48 4.18 11.25
C PRO A 154 -21.80 5.28 10.23
N ASP A 155 -23.07 5.71 10.16
CA ASP A 155 -23.52 6.71 9.17
C ASP A 155 -22.73 8.04 9.27
N ASN A 156 -22.35 8.44 10.49
CA ASN A 156 -21.57 9.65 10.74
C ASN A 156 -20.09 9.55 10.34
N LYS A 157 -19.61 8.37 9.94
CA LYS A 157 -18.23 8.15 9.48
C LYS A 157 -18.14 7.84 7.98
N LEU A 158 -19.26 7.45 7.34
CA LEU A 158 -19.27 6.95 5.97
C LEU A 158 -18.66 7.94 4.97
N GLU A 159 -19.09 9.19 4.98
CA GLU A 159 -18.61 10.22 4.06
C GLU A 159 -17.11 10.48 4.24
N THR A 160 -16.66 10.65 5.49
CA THR A 160 -15.25 10.90 5.80
C THR A 160 -14.37 9.73 5.37
N VAL A 161 -14.76 8.50 5.69
CA VAL A 161 -13.98 7.30 5.32
C VAL A 161 -13.94 7.13 3.81
N HIS A 162 -15.06 7.28 3.10
CA HIS A 162 -15.04 7.28 1.63
C HIS A 162 -14.09 8.32 1.04
N LYS A 163 -14.08 9.54 1.59
CA LYS A 163 -13.15 10.60 1.16
C LYS A 163 -11.69 10.20 1.38
N LEU A 164 -11.35 9.60 2.53
CA LEU A 164 -10.00 9.10 2.81
C LEU A 164 -9.57 8.03 1.79
N PHE A 165 -10.39 7.00 1.57
CA PHE A 165 -10.09 5.94 0.60
C PHE A 165 -9.91 6.50 -0.83
N LYS A 166 -10.67 7.52 -1.22
CA LYS A 166 -10.52 8.18 -2.52
C LYS A 166 -9.23 8.99 -2.63
N PHE A 167 -8.78 9.64 -1.56
CA PHE A 167 -7.48 10.30 -1.57
C PHE A 167 -6.31 9.32 -1.62
N ILE A 168 -6.43 8.17 -0.94
CA ILE A 168 -5.45 7.08 -1.05
C ILE A 168 -5.36 6.60 -2.50
N GLU A 169 -6.50 6.29 -3.13
CA GLU A 169 -6.55 5.85 -4.54
C GLU A 169 -5.94 6.86 -5.51
N ASP A 170 -6.27 8.14 -5.37
CA ASP A 170 -5.78 9.19 -6.27
C ASP A 170 -4.27 9.41 -6.15
N GLY A 171 -3.71 9.20 -4.95
CA GLY A 171 -2.27 9.31 -4.69
C GLY A 171 -1.48 8.06 -5.07
N ASP A 172 -2.03 6.89 -4.78
CA ASP A 172 -1.44 5.59 -5.15
C ASP A 172 -1.30 5.44 -6.68
N LEU A 173 -2.35 5.81 -7.42
CA LEU A 173 -2.35 5.78 -8.89
C LEU A 173 -1.68 7.02 -9.52
N TRP A 174 -1.14 7.92 -8.71
CA TRP A 174 -0.45 9.14 -9.15
C TRP A 174 -1.29 10.06 -10.06
N ARG A 175 -2.61 10.04 -9.88
CA ARG A 175 -3.59 10.74 -10.71
C ARG A 175 -3.69 12.21 -10.35
N TRP A 176 -3.73 12.51 -9.05
CA TRP A 176 -3.87 13.88 -8.52
C TRP A 176 -5.07 14.65 -9.10
N THR A 177 -6.16 13.94 -9.40
CA THR A 177 -7.36 14.50 -10.03
C THR A 177 -8.35 15.05 -9.01
N ILE A 178 -8.28 14.58 -7.77
CA ILE A 178 -9.17 15.03 -6.69
C ILE A 178 -8.56 16.28 -6.03
N PRO A 179 -9.31 17.39 -5.89
CA PRO A 179 -8.81 18.57 -5.19
C PRO A 179 -8.28 18.23 -3.80
N ASN A 180 -7.09 18.75 -3.49
CA ASN A 180 -6.37 18.54 -2.24
C ASN A 180 -5.87 17.11 -1.94
N SER A 181 -5.98 16.15 -2.86
CA SER A 181 -5.40 14.80 -2.64
C SER A 181 -3.88 14.81 -2.51
N LYS A 182 -3.19 15.67 -3.28
CA LYS A 182 -1.73 15.82 -3.20
C LYS A 182 -1.26 16.41 -1.86
N PRO A 183 -1.85 17.53 -1.38
CA PRO A 183 -1.63 17.96 0.00
C PRO A 183 -1.99 16.92 1.04
N PHE A 184 -3.13 16.23 0.92
CA PHE A 184 -3.49 15.16 1.84
C PHE A 184 -2.41 14.06 1.88
N SER A 185 -1.93 13.60 0.73
CA SER A 185 -0.88 12.59 0.62
C SER A 185 0.43 13.04 1.28
N SER A 186 0.85 14.30 1.06
CA SER A 186 2.01 14.86 1.78
C SER A 186 1.76 14.89 3.29
N GLY A 187 0.61 15.40 3.73
CA GLY A 187 0.28 15.51 5.13
C GLY A 187 0.24 14.15 5.83
N LEU A 188 -0.35 13.14 5.19
CA LEU A 188 -0.40 11.76 5.70
C LEU A 188 1.01 11.19 5.86
N LYS A 189 1.90 11.43 4.90
CA LYS A 189 3.30 11.05 5.00
C LYS A 189 4.01 11.75 6.15
N ASP A 190 3.73 13.03 6.36
CA ASP A 190 4.34 13.83 7.42
C ASP A 190 3.86 13.42 8.83
N LEU A 191 2.72 12.71 8.96
CA LEU A 191 2.24 12.15 10.23
C LEU A 191 3.07 10.95 10.72
N ASP A 192 3.86 10.32 9.85
CA ASP A 192 4.74 9.19 10.18
C ASP A 192 4.02 8.06 10.95
N ILE A 193 2.80 7.72 10.48
CA ILE A 193 2.01 6.64 11.07
C ILE A 193 2.69 5.31 10.75
N GLU A 194 3.04 4.56 11.79
CA GLU A 194 3.52 3.18 11.66
C GLU A 194 2.37 2.26 11.20
N PHE A 195 2.55 1.63 10.03
CA PHE A 195 1.56 0.76 9.39
C PHE A 195 1.75 -0.73 9.70
N ASP A 196 2.72 -1.11 10.53
CA ASP A 196 2.79 -2.45 11.10
C ASP A 196 1.86 -2.51 12.31
N VAL A 197 0.74 -3.24 12.21
CA VAL A 197 -0.24 -3.36 13.31
C VAL A 197 0.29 -4.11 14.54
N ASN A 198 1.35 -4.91 14.39
CA ASN A 198 2.00 -5.58 15.51
C ASN A 198 2.84 -4.59 16.33
N ILE A 199 3.43 -3.59 15.67
CA ILE A 199 4.16 -2.49 16.31
C ILE A 199 3.17 -1.43 16.82
N ASN A 200 2.23 -1.01 15.96
CA ASN A 200 1.21 -0.01 16.24
C ASN A 200 -0.19 -0.63 16.32
N ARG A 201 -0.55 -1.09 17.52
CA ARG A 201 -1.86 -1.70 17.78
C ARG A 201 -3.05 -0.76 17.59
N LYS A 202 -2.81 0.55 17.54
CA LYS A 202 -3.84 1.58 17.33
C LYS A 202 -3.92 2.06 15.88
N MET A 203 -3.18 1.42 14.96
CA MET A 203 -3.12 1.82 13.55
C MET A 203 -4.51 2.02 12.94
N PHE A 204 -5.42 1.06 13.10
CA PHE A 204 -6.77 1.18 12.52
C PHE A 204 -7.58 2.33 13.12
N ASP A 205 -7.51 2.53 14.44
CA ASP A 205 -8.17 3.65 15.11
C ASP A 205 -7.61 4.98 14.59
N GLN A 206 -6.29 5.12 14.50
CA GLN A 206 -5.63 6.32 13.98
C GLN A 206 -6.05 6.63 12.55
N LEU A 207 -6.10 5.61 11.68
CA LEU A 207 -6.54 5.78 10.29
C LEU A 207 -8.02 6.18 10.19
N LEU A 208 -8.90 5.64 11.04
CA LEU A 208 -10.33 5.98 11.09
C LEU A 208 -10.62 7.34 11.74
N GLU A 209 -9.69 7.85 12.54
CA GLU A 209 -9.78 9.14 13.22
C GLU A 209 -9.11 10.28 12.45
N LEU A 210 -8.48 10.01 11.31
CA LEU A 210 -7.94 11.04 10.43
C LEU A 210 -9.00 12.07 10.08
N ASP A 211 -8.68 13.34 10.35
CA ASP A 211 -9.45 14.51 9.94
C ASP A 211 -8.86 15.02 8.62
N PRO A 212 -9.55 14.80 7.46
CA PRO A 212 -8.98 15.13 6.17
C PRO A 212 -8.55 16.60 6.05
N GLU A 213 -9.29 17.53 6.65
CA GLU A 213 -9.00 18.96 6.53
C GLU A 213 -7.73 19.36 7.28
N LYS A 214 -7.50 18.75 8.46
CA LYS A 214 -6.24 18.95 9.21
C LYS A 214 -5.04 18.37 8.47
N VAL A 215 -5.19 17.15 7.92
CA VAL A 215 -4.12 16.49 7.15
C VAL A 215 -3.79 17.31 5.91
N ILE A 216 -4.80 17.80 5.18
CA ILE A 216 -4.63 18.68 4.02
C ILE A 216 -3.92 19.97 4.42
N SER A 217 -4.39 20.66 5.46
CA SER A 217 -3.80 21.94 5.89
C SER A 217 -2.33 21.79 6.27
N HIS A 218 -2.00 20.72 7.01
CA HIS A 218 -0.61 20.39 7.34
C HIS A 218 0.21 20.11 6.07
N GLY A 219 -0.30 19.26 5.18
CA GLY A 219 0.37 18.93 3.94
C GLY A 219 0.56 20.11 2.99
N GLN A 220 -0.37 21.07 2.95
CA GLN A 220 -0.22 22.32 2.19
C GLN A 220 0.96 23.15 2.71
N ALA A 221 1.09 23.28 4.03
CA ALA A 221 2.21 23.97 4.65
C ALA A 221 3.53 23.28 4.32
N THR A 222 3.59 21.95 4.46
CA THR A 222 4.81 21.19 4.15
C THR A 222 5.15 21.23 2.66
N LEU A 223 4.18 21.11 1.76
CA LEU A 223 4.41 21.23 0.32
C LEU A 223 4.93 22.62 -0.05
N SER A 224 4.38 23.68 0.55
CA SER A 224 4.85 25.05 0.33
C SER A 224 6.31 25.21 0.77
N HIS A 225 6.68 24.62 1.91
CA HIS A 225 8.05 24.62 2.40
C HIS A 225 8.99 23.80 1.50
N LYS A 226 8.59 22.57 1.14
CA LYS A 226 9.33 21.69 0.21
C LYS A 226 9.54 22.38 -1.15
N GLN A 227 8.53 23.07 -1.67
CA GLN A 227 8.63 23.83 -2.92
C GLN A 227 9.65 24.97 -2.80
N LYS A 228 9.62 25.74 -1.70
CA LYS A 228 10.63 26.78 -1.47
C LYS A 228 12.06 26.22 -1.45
N LEU A 229 12.28 25.09 -0.79
CA LEU A 229 13.60 24.42 -0.78
C LEU A 229 14.02 23.97 -2.18
N ILE A 230 13.07 23.49 -3.00
CA ILE A 230 13.33 23.14 -4.39
C ILE A 230 13.68 24.39 -5.20
N ASP A 231 12.93 25.47 -5.07
CA ASP A 231 13.17 26.73 -5.79
C ASP A 231 14.54 27.31 -5.43
N ASP A 232 14.86 27.39 -4.13
CA ASP A 232 16.17 27.84 -3.61
C ASP A 232 17.32 26.95 -4.14
N CYS A 233 17.07 25.65 -4.32
CA CYS A 233 18.02 24.70 -4.89
C CYS A 233 18.18 24.90 -6.41
N LEU A 234 17.09 25.15 -7.13
CA LEU A 234 17.12 25.39 -8.58
C LEU A 234 17.80 26.73 -8.92
N GLU A 235 17.61 27.77 -8.12
CA GLU A 235 18.28 29.07 -8.31
C GLU A 235 19.81 28.97 -8.23
N LYS A 236 20.33 28.07 -7.40
CA LYS A 236 21.77 27.82 -7.24
C LYS A 236 22.31 26.79 -8.22
N SER A 237 21.44 26.20 -9.02
CA SER A 237 21.81 25.16 -9.96
C SER A 237 22.19 25.74 -11.32
N TYR A 238 23.09 25.07 -12.03
CA TYR A 238 23.48 25.43 -13.38
C TYR A 238 23.63 24.19 -14.26
N GLU A 239 23.41 24.37 -15.55
CA GLU A 239 23.48 23.29 -16.53
C GLU A 239 24.93 23.07 -16.98
N ILE A 240 25.37 21.80 -17.04
CA ILE A 240 26.65 21.42 -17.64
C ILE A 240 26.44 20.45 -18.80
N ALA A 241 27.25 20.58 -19.85
CA ALA A 241 27.25 19.67 -20.99
C ALA A 241 28.23 18.51 -20.79
N LEU A 242 27.73 17.28 -20.82
CA LEU A 242 28.54 16.08 -20.58
C LEU A 242 29.24 15.63 -21.86
N GLY A 243 30.55 15.38 -21.76
CA GLY A 243 31.37 15.00 -22.92
C GLY A 243 31.31 16.01 -24.06
N ARG A 244 31.29 17.31 -23.72
CA ARG A 244 31.07 18.43 -24.68
C ARG A 244 29.73 18.35 -25.41
N GLY A 245 28.68 17.87 -24.72
CA GLY A 245 27.32 17.74 -25.25
C GLY A 245 27.01 16.38 -25.89
N ARG A 246 28.00 15.49 -26.02
CA ARG A 246 27.80 14.16 -26.62
C ARG A 246 26.90 13.25 -25.78
N PHE A 247 26.79 13.51 -24.48
CA PHE A 247 25.99 12.70 -23.54
C PHE A 247 24.82 13.48 -22.93
N GLY A 248 24.43 14.60 -23.54
CA GLY A 248 23.39 15.49 -23.02
C GLY A 248 23.89 16.43 -21.93
N ASN A 249 22.93 17.05 -21.24
CA ASN A 249 23.19 18.04 -20.21
C ASN A 249 22.68 17.56 -18.85
N CYS A 250 23.27 18.05 -17.76
CA CYS A 250 22.77 17.82 -16.41
C CYS A 250 22.74 19.09 -15.57
N LEU A 251 21.88 19.10 -14.56
CA LEU A 251 21.75 20.20 -13.61
C LEU A 251 22.66 19.90 -12.41
N VAL A 252 23.55 20.84 -12.09
CA VAL A 252 24.50 20.73 -10.98
C VAL A 252 24.18 21.78 -9.94
N ASN A 253 24.16 21.39 -8.67
CA ASN A 253 24.09 22.32 -7.55
C ASN A 253 25.35 22.15 -6.66
N ILE A 254 25.98 23.27 -6.30
CA ILE A 254 27.09 23.30 -5.35
C ILE A 254 26.52 23.60 -3.95
N CYS A 255 26.36 22.55 -3.13
CA CYS A 255 26.00 22.72 -1.72
C CYS A 255 27.23 23.13 -0.89
N GLU A 256 27.09 24.14 -0.01
CA GLU A 256 28.20 24.68 0.80
C GLU A 256 28.85 23.68 1.77
N PHE A 257 28.22 22.54 2.02
CA PHE A 257 28.82 21.43 2.76
C PHE A 257 29.33 20.40 1.75
N SER A 258 30.65 20.39 1.46
CA SER A 258 31.53 19.28 0.99
C SER A 258 31.01 18.15 0.07
N PHE A 259 29.81 18.25 -0.49
CA PHE A 259 29.10 17.21 -1.25
C PHE A 259 28.62 17.83 -2.55
N LEU A 260 29.05 17.24 -3.67
CA LEU A 260 28.48 17.54 -4.97
C LEU A 260 27.28 16.60 -5.16
N LEU A 261 26.08 17.16 -5.17
CA LEU A 261 24.89 16.45 -5.61
C LEU A 261 24.76 16.68 -7.13
N ILE A 262 25.03 15.65 -7.92
CA ILE A 262 24.82 15.71 -9.37
C ILE A 262 23.53 14.96 -9.70
N ILE A 263 22.55 15.67 -10.27
CA ILE A 263 21.33 15.07 -10.79
C ILE A 263 21.51 14.92 -12.31
N PHE A 264 21.62 13.69 -12.79
CA PHE A 264 21.67 13.39 -14.21
C PHE A 264 20.30 12.98 -14.72
N MET A 265 19.91 13.47 -15.89
CA MET A 265 18.80 12.91 -16.64
C MET A 265 19.35 12.22 -17.89
N PHE A 266 19.18 10.90 -17.98
CA PHE A 266 19.53 10.13 -19.18
C PHE A 266 18.29 9.35 -19.63
N ASN A 267 17.79 9.59 -20.85
CA ASN A 267 16.58 8.95 -21.39
C ASN A 267 15.36 9.02 -20.44
N ASN A 268 15.06 10.19 -19.86
CA ASN A 268 14.00 10.40 -18.87
C ASN A 268 14.16 9.65 -17.54
N ILE A 269 15.35 9.11 -17.24
CA ILE A 269 15.68 8.51 -15.95
C ILE A 269 16.52 9.48 -15.14
N MET A 270 16.06 9.83 -13.94
CA MET A 270 16.78 10.68 -12.99
C MET A 270 17.76 9.84 -12.17
N PHE A 271 19.05 10.13 -12.27
CA PHE A 271 20.10 9.55 -11.43
C PHE A 271 20.61 10.61 -10.47
N VAL A 272 20.64 10.29 -9.18
CA VAL A 272 21.20 11.16 -8.14
C VAL A 272 22.55 10.60 -7.70
N LEU A 273 23.65 11.25 -8.07
CA LEU A 273 24.97 10.95 -7.56
C LEU A 273 25.27 11.89 -6.39
N CYS A 274 25.44 11.34 -5.19
CA CYS A 274 25.98 12.06 -4.04
C CYS A 274 27.43 11.61 -3.85
N GLN A 275 28.41 12.43 -4.26
CA GLN A 275 29.83 12.08 -4.14
C GLN A 275 30.44 12.79 -2.92
N LEU A 276 30.87 12.01 -1.92
CA LEU A 276 31.91 12.42 -0.97
C LEU A 276 33.20 12.61 -1.77
N TYR A 277 33.77 13.81 -1.78
CA TYR A 277 35.02 14.06 -2.53
C TYR A 277 36.17 13.20 -1.96
N TYR A 278 36.62 12.23 -2.76
CA TYR A 278 38.04 12.03 -3.04
C TYR A 278 38.22 11.22 -4.33
N VAL A 279 38.21 11.87 -5.49
CA VAL A 279 38.87 11.29 -6.68
C VAL A 279 39.58 12.39 -7.46
N ARG A 280 40.90 12.44 -7.30
CA ARG A 280 41.82 13.06 -8.25
C ARG A 280 41.78 12.22 -9.52
N VAL A 281 41.00 12.63 -10.52
CA VAL A 281 41.03 11.96 -11.84
C VAL A 281 42.25 12.49 -12.61
N ASN A 282 43.43 11.99 -12.27
CA ASN A 282 44.49 11.84 -13.26
C ASN A 282 44.14 10.56 -14.04
N CYS A 283 43.52 10.69 -15.21
CA CYS A 283 43.40 9.58 -16.14
C CYS A 283 44.20 9.91 -17.40
N PRO A 284 45.46 9.44 -17.50
CA PRO A 284 46.11 9.27 -18.79
C PRO A 284 45.42 8.10 -19.50
N TYR A 285 45.43 8.09 -20.83
CA TYR A 285 44.84 7.08 -21.74
C TYR A 285 43.39 7.34 -22.19
N ILE A 286 43.26 8.20 -23.21
CA ILE A 286 42.56 7.81 -24.45
C ILE A 286 43.46 8.25 -25.62
N ARG A 287 44.25 7.29 -26.14
CA ARG A 287 44.72 7.26 -27.54
C ARG A 287 43.79 6.29 -28.26
N GLN A 288 43.01 6.83 -29.19
CA GLN A 288 42.57 6.35 -30.51
C GLN A 288 41.21 6.94 -30.81
#